data_AF-A0A2G6R5E6-F1
#
_entry.id   AF-A0A2G6R5E6-F1
#
_cell.length_a   1.000
_cell.length_b   1.000
_cell.length_c   1.000
_cell.angle_alpha   90.00
_cell.angle_beta   90.00
_cell.angle_gamma   90.00
#
_symmetry.space_group_name_H-M   'P 1'
#
loop_
_entity.id
_entity.type
_entity.pdbx_description
1 polymer ?
#
loop_
_entity_poly.entity_id
_entity_poly.type
_entity_poly.pdbx_seq_one_letter_code
_entity_poly.pdbx_strand_id
1 'polypeptide(L)'
;MNNKIQLENLMDFDSDAIISIGTRISVDNVKVQNYINTMIKKNRCEFIYMHPIDDVLLQDKYTQYIKYEAGSEEGIFALLASFLVTNTTKEYSKYLEDLDIGCLSGDSSVGEEEFELLVKKLANKKKIVLIVGADINGHQKSENIHNLIALIQKYTKINIILLDPSNSIDVTSEIILDEISDMNAYNGTVIYTVDAKDDIVRGSSSFAMAAKIKDKDIVNITYKDFTTQKEFHIDSSIRGTIALYPIHEENKDEKITKGYRFKQVKIQRVEG
;
A
#
# COMPACT_ATOMS: atom_id res chain seq x y z
N MET A 1 7.26 -22.44 -12.42
CA MET A 1 6.86 -22.87 -11.06
C MET A 1 5.79 -21.90 -10.59
N ASN A 2 4.70 -22.40 -10.00
CA ASN A 2 3.66 -21.53 -9.46
C ASN A 2 4.12 -21.01 -8.10
N ASN A 3 4.71 -19.81 -8.06
CA ASN A 3 5.26 -19.19 -6.84
C ASN A 3 4.17 -18.51 -5.98
N LYS A 4 2.90 -18.91 -6.12
CA LYS A 4 1.80 -18.38 -5.30
C LYS A 4 1.68 -19.17 -4.00
N ILE A 5 1.70 -18.46 -2.87
CA ILE A 5 1.43 -19.02 -1.54
C ILE A 5 0.01 -18.63 -1.15
N GLN A 6 -0.80 -19.61 -0.79
CA GLN A 6 -2.12 -19.34 -0.23
C GLN A 6 -1.99 -18.83 1.21
N LEU A 7 -2.80 -17.85 1.59
CA LEU A 7 -2.74 -17.22 2.93
C LEU A 7 -2.93 -18.23 4.05
N GLU A 8 -3.73 -19.28 3.85
CA GLU A 8 -3.91 -20.41 4.77
C GLU A 8 -2.59 -21.10 5.12
N ASN A 9 -1.67 -21.24 4.16
CA ASN A 9 -0.41 -21.98 4.30
C ASN A 9 0.78 -21.06 4.59
N LEU A 10 0.53 -19.76 4.83
CA LEU A 10 1.58 -18.77 5.05
C LEU A 10 2.59 -19.17 6.14
N MET A 11 2.09 -19.73 7.25
CA MET A 11 2.93 -20.11 8.39
C MET A 11 3.87 -21.29 8.10
N ASP A 12 3.61 -22.07 7.04
CA ASP A 12 4.44 -23.20 6.63
C ASP A 12 5.59 -22.77 5.71
N PHE A 13 5.54 -21.53 5.22
CA PHE A 13 6.56 -20.96 4.37
C PHE A 13 7.68 -20.32 5.20
N ASP A 14 8.90 -20.42 4.70
CA ASP A 14 10.08 -19.84 5.34
C ASP A 14 10.61 -18.74 4.44
N SER A 15 10.84 -17.53 4.97
CA SER A 15 11.39 -16.41 4.19
C SER A 15 12.57 -15.73 4.88
N ASP A 16 13.52 -15.26 4.08
CA ASP A 16 14.66 -14.44 4.53
C ASP A 16 14.56 -12.98 4.07
N ALA A 17 13.56 -12.65 3.24
CA ALA A 17 13.09 -11.29 2.99
C ALA A 17 11.57 -11.23 2.73
N ILE A 18 10.94 -10.16 3.20
CA ILE A 18 9.52 -9.85 3.00
C ILE A 18 9.39 -8.42 2.48
N ILE A 19 8.60 -8.24 1.44
CA ILE A 19 8.12 -6.94 0.96
C ILE A 19 6.61 -6.92 1.20
N SER A 20 6.07 -5.86 1.78
CA SER A 20 4.61 -5.70 1.96
C SER A 20 4.13 -4.39 1.36
N ILE A 21 3.07 -4.46 0.55
CA ILE A 21 2.48 -3.29 -0.14
C ILE A 21 0.95 -3.35 -0.01
N GLY A 22 0.30 -2.20 0.21
CA GLY A 22 -1.17 -2.08 0.15
C GLY A 22 -1.94 -2.67 1.34
N THR A 23 -1.35 -2.67 2.54
CA THR A 23 -2.05 -3.04 3.79
C THR A 23 -1.39 -2.43 5.02
N ARG A 24 -2.21 -2.11 6.04
CA ARG A 24 -1.75 -1.81 7.40
C ARG A 24 -1.73 -3.10 8.22
N ILE A 25 -0.64 -3.87 8.09
CA ILE A 25 -0.50 -5.23 8.61
C ILE A 25 -0.94 -5.39 10.07
N SER A 26 -0.53 -4.49 10.98
CA SER A 26 -0.81 -4.64 12.41
C SER A 26 -2.30 -4.55 12.75
N VAL A 27 -3.07 -3.91 11.88
CA VAL A 27 -4.52 -3.71 12.02
C VAL A 27 -5.28 -4.73 11.18
N ASP A 28 -4.88 -4.89 9.93
CA ASP A 28 -5.67 -5.62 8.93
C ASP A 28 -5.49 -7.13 9.00
N ASN A 29 -4.31 -7.64 9.44
CA ASN A 29 -4.04 -9.08 9.37
C ASN A 29 -3.04 -9.59 10.43
N VAL A 30 -3.59 -10.01 11.58
CA VAL A 30 -2.82 -10.61 12.69
C VAL A 30 -2.02 -11.84 12.26
N LYS A 31 -2.53 -12.66 11.32
CA LYS A 31 -1.81 -13.84 10.84
C LYS A 31 -0.54 -13.45 10.09
N VAL A 32 -0.63 -12.45 9.21
CA VAL A 32 0.53 -11.90 8.49
C VAL A 32 1.52 -11.25 9.46
N GLN A 33 1.03 -10.51 10.45
CA GLN A 33 1.88 -9.93 11.50
C GLN A 33 2.66 -11.03 12.26
N ASN A 34 2.00 -12.13 12.62
CA ASN A 34 2.64 -13.27 13.29
C ASN A 34 3.67 -13.97 12.40
N TYR A 35 3.38 -14.12 11.11
CA TYR A 35 4.33 -14.64 10.13
C TYR A 35 5.60 -13.77 10.07
N ILE A 36 5.45 -12.45 9.87
CA ILE A 36 6.57 -11.50 9.81
C ILE A 36 7.40 -11.57 11.10
N ASN A 37 6.76 -11.52 12.26
CA ASN A 37 7.43 -11.63 13.55
C ASN A 37 8.24 -12.93 13.70
N THR A 38 7.73 -14.03 13.16
CA THR A 38 8.41 -15.34 13.18
C THR A 38 9.63 -15.32 12.27
N MET A 39 9.51 -14.79 11.05
CA MET A 39 10.59 -14.76 10.07
C MET A 39 11.72 -13.80 10.49
N ILE A 40 11.39 -12.64 11.06
CA ILE A 40 12.37 -11.70 11.62
C ILE A 40 13.22 -12.39 12.70
N LYS A 41 12.57 -13.08 13.65
CA LYS A 41 13.26 -13.79 14.74
C LYS A 41 14.11 -14.96 14.24
N LYS A 42 13.62 -15.73 13.27
CA LYS A 42 14.25 -16.98 12.84
C LYS A 42 15.39 -16.76 11.84
N ASN A 43 15.18 -15.88 10.85
CA ASN A 43 16.00 -15.85 9.64
C ASN A 43 16.79 -14.54 9.45
N ARG A 44 16.76 -13.62 10.43
CA ARG A 44 17.20 -12.22 10.23
C ARG A 44 16.57 -11.65 8.95
N CYS A 45 15.25 -11.86 8.85
CA CYS A 45 14.47 -11.49 7.69
C CYS A 45 14.61 -9.98 7.45
N GLU A 46 14.95 -9.59 6.23
CA GLU A 46 14.74 -8.19 5.83
C GLU A 46 13.23 -7.99 5.68
N PHE A 47 12.69 -6.92 6.25
CA PHE A 47 11.29 -6.61 6.13
C PHE A 47 11.14 -5.20 5.57
N ILE A 48 10.76 -5.11 4.31
CA ILE A 48 10.50 -3.86 3.61
C ILE A 48 9.00 -3.60 3.68
N TYR A 49 8.61 -2.58 4.44
CA TYR A 49 7.22 -2.14 4.53
C TYR A 49 7.02 -0.97 3.55
N MET A 50 6.05 -1.09 2.65
CA MET A 50 5.72 -0.03 1.69
C MET A 50 4.25 0.35 1.86
N HIS A 51 3.99 1.57 2.28
CA HIS A 51 2.61 2.04 2.52
C HIS A 51 2.56 3.58 2.68
N PRO A 52 1.47 4.27 2.30
CA PRO A 52 1.35 5.73 2.50
C PRO A 52 1.29 6.16 3.96
N ILE A 53 0.85 5.25 4.83
CA ILE A 53 0.73 5.46 6.28
C ILE A 53 1.73 4.56 7.01
N ASP A 54 2.55 5.15 7.87
CA ASP A 54 3.46 4.44 8.76
C ASP A 54 2.67 3.60 9.79
N ASP A 55 3.02 2.31 9.91
CA ASP A 55 2.46 1.41 10.89
C ASP A 55 3.37 1.40 12.13
N VAL A 56 3.12 2.32 13.06
CA VAL A 56 3.98 2.55 14.23
C VAL A 56 4.19 1.31 15.11
N LEU A 57 3.27 0.34 15.06
CA LEU A 57 3.40 -0.93 15.79
C LEU A 57 4.44 -1.87 15.15
N LEU A 58 4.86 -1.60 13.92
CA LEU A 58 5.87 -2.34 13.16
C LEU A 58 7.18 -1.57 13.01
N GLN A 59 7.30 -0.39 13.61
CA GLN A 59 8.46 0.49 13.45
C GLN A 59 9.78 -0.15 13.89
N ASP A 60 9.75 -1.03 14.89
CA ASP A 60 10.91 -1.79 15.34
C ASP A 60 11.11 -3.12 14.58
N LYS A 61 10.24 -3.41 13.59
CA LYS A 61 10.22 -4.66 12.82
C LYS A 61 10.73 -4.49 11.40
N TYR A 62 10.33 -3.43 10.70
CA TYR A 62 10.78 -3.22 9.33
C TYR A 62 12.25 -2.78 9.29
N THR A 63 12.99 -3.29 8.32
CA THR A 63 14.38 -2.89 8.05
C THR A 63 14.47 -1.78 7.01
N GLN A 64 13.35 -1.46 6.36
CA GLN A 64 13.15 -0.31 5.49
C GLN A 64 11.65 0.02 5.45
N TYR A 65 11.32 1.31 5.52
CA TYR A 65 9.98 1.82 5.25
C TYR A 65 10.05 2.69 4.00
N ILE A 66 9.27 2.35 2.98
CA ILE A 66 9.11 3.15 1.77
C ILE A 66 7.72 3.77 1.81
N LYS A 67 7.68 5.06 2.12
CA LYS A 67 6.43 5.82 2.10
C LYS A 67 6.19 6.32 0.68
N TYR A 68 5.06 5.93 0.10
CA TYR A 68 4.63 6.42 -1.21
C TYR A 68 3.33 7.24 -1.09
N GLU A 69 2.99 7.97 -2.15
CA GLU A 69 1.77 8.79 -2.22
C GLU A 69 0.52 7.94 -2.46
N ALA A 70 -0.58 8.22 -1.77
CA ALA A 70 -1.79 7.43 -1.96
C ALA A 70 -2.32 7.60 -3.39
N GLY A 71 -2.68 6.48 -4.04
CA GLY A 71 -3.08 6.43 -5.45
C GLY A 71 -1.93 6.21 -6.42
N SER A 72 -0.68 6.13 -5.94
CA SER A 72 0.51 5.90 -6.78
C SER A 72 0.91 4.43 -6.90
N GLU A 73 0.08 3.48 -6.44
CA GLU A 73 0.43 2.07 -6.33
C GLU A 73 0.83 1.46 -7.68
N GLU A 74 0.21 1.89 -8.78
CA GLU A 74 0.55 1.43 -10.12
C GLU A 74 2.04 1.61 -10.44
N GLY A 75 2.59 2.81 -10.22
CA GLY A 75 4.03 3.00 -10.46
C GLY A 75 4.91 2.46 -9.36
N ILE A 76 4.42 2.27 -8.14
CA ILE A 76 5.18 1.51 -7.13
C ILE A 76 5.41 0.07 -7.60
N PHE A 77 4.39 -0.58 -8.18
CA PHE A 77 4.57 -1.90 -8.78
C PHE A 77 5.37 -1.86 -10.09
N ALA A 78 5.29 -0.78 -10.88
CA ALA A 78 6.12 -0.61 -12.08
C ALA A 78 7.60 -0.44 -11.74
N LEU A 79 7.93 0.38 -10.75
CA LEU A 79 9.28 0.53 -10.20
C LEU A 79 9.77 -0.81 -9.63
N LEU A 80 8.94 -1.50 -8.85
CA LEU A 80 9.29 -2.82 -8.32
C LEU A 80 9.60 -3.83 -9.45
N ALA A 81 8.80 -3.82 -10.53
CA ALA A 81 9.03 -4.66 -11.69
C ALA A 81 10.34 -4.28 -12.41
N SER A 82 10.57 -2.99 -12.65
CA SER A 82 11.77 -2.46 -13.33
C SER A 82 13.06 -2.86 -12.58
N PHE A 83 13.07 -2.74 -11.26
CA PHE A 83 14.25 -3.05 -10.45
C PHE A 83 14.46 -4.55 -10.21
N LEU A 84 13.41 -5.39 -10.25
CA LEU A 84 13.51 -6.81 -9.88
C LEU A 84 13.44 -7.79 -11.07
N VAL A 85 12.84 -7.40 -12.19
CA VAL A 85 12.69 -8.24 -13.39
C VAL A 85 13.86 -8.01 -14.34
N THR A 86 14.99 -8.70 -14.10
CA THR A 86 16.21 -8.49 -14.90
C THR A 86 16.38 -9.45 -16.08
N ASN A 87 15.51 -10.46 -16.22
CA ASN A 87 15.58 -11.44 -17.30
C ASN A 87 14.18 -11.83 -17.76
N THR A 88 13.77 -11.34 -18.93
CA THR A 88 12.42 -11.49 -19.48
C THR A 88 12.45 -11.50 -21.02
N THR A 89 11.28 -11.58 -21.68
CA THR A 89 11.18 -11.46 -23.13
C THR A 89 11.52 -10.05 -23.60
N LYS A 90 11.93 -9.91 -24.87
CA LYS A 90 12.27 -8.60 -25.45
C LYS A 90 11.16 -7.56 -25.31
N GLU A 91 9.91 -8.00 -25.39
CA GLU A 91 8.73 -7.15 -25.25
C GLU A 91 8.65 -6.53 -23.85
N TYR A 92 8.74 -7.35 -22.79
CA TYR A 92 8.70 -6.86 -21.42
C TYR A 92 9.97 -6.11 -21.03
N SER A 93 11.14 -6.51 -21.55
CA SER A 93 12.38 -5.73 -21.37
C SER A 93 12.21 -4.33 -21.92
N LYS A 94 11.66 -4.20 -23.14
CA LYS A 94 11.39 -2.90 -23.75
C LYS A 94 10.39 -2.08 -22.92
N TYR A 95 9.29 -2.68 -22.49
CA TYR A 95 8.32 -2.01 -21.61
C TYR A 95 8.99 -1.42 -20.36
N LEU A 96 9.83 -2.21 -19.67
CA LEU A 96 10.50 -1.78 -18.44
C LEU A 96 11.58 -0.71 -18.70
N GLU A 97 12.26 -0.77 -19.84
CA GLU A 97 13.24 0.23 -20.29
C GLU A 97 12.58 1.56 -20.71
N ASP A 98 11.34 1.50 -21.21
CA ASP A 98 10.56 2.67 -21.64
C ASP A 98 9.88 3.40 -20.45
N LEU A 99 9.95 2.86 -19.22
CA LEU A 99 9.41 3.53 -18.02
C LEU A 99 10.23 4.78 -17.68
N ASP A 100 9.54 5.92 -17.53
CA ASP A 100 10.14 7.13 -17.00
C ASP A 100 10.25 7.07 -15.47
N ILE A 101 11.35 6.49 -14.99
CA ILE A 101 11.65 6.33 -13.57
C ILE A 101 11.63 7.67 -12.81
N GLY A 102 12.10 8.75 -13.45
CA GLY A 102 12.11 10.08 -12.84
C GLY A 102 10.70 10.61 -12.62
N CYS A 103 9.82 10.44 -13.60
CA CYS A 103 8.40 10.78 -13.48
C CYS A 103 7.70 9.94 -12.41
N LEU A 104 7.86 8.60 -12.44
CA LEU A 104 7.26 7.70 -11.44
C LEU A 104 7.73 8.03 -10.02
N SER A 105 9.00 8.38 -9.86
CA SER A 105 9.57 8.79 -8.57
C SER A 105 8.96 10.10 -8.07
N GLY A 106 8.79 11.08 -8.98
CA GLY A 106 8.14 12.35 -8.69
C GLY A 106 6.68 12.20 -8.26
N ASP A 107 5.91 11.40 -9.00
CA ASP A 107 4.48 11.18 -8.76
C ASP A 107 4.21 10.37 -7.48
N SER A 108 5.05 9.36 -7.20
CA SER A 108 4.90 8.50 -6.02
C SER A 108 5.56 9.05 -4.75
N SER A 109 6.35 10.13 -4.85
CA SER A 109 7.20 10.65 -3.77
C SER A 109 8.20 9.63 -3.21
N VAL A 110 8.63 8.66 -4.05
CA VAL A 110 9.66 7.67 -3.71
C VAL A 110 10.85 7.87 -4.64
N GLY A 111 12.03 8.09 -4.09
CA GLY A 111 13.25 8.20 -4.91
C GLY A 111 13.76 6.85 -5.42
N GLU A 112 14.65 6.93 -6.42
CA GLU A 112 15.38 5.75 -6.92
C GLU A 112 16.24 5.11 -5.82
N GLU A 113 16.81 5.91 -4.92
CA GLU A 113 17.68 5.45 -3.82
C GLU A 113 16.96 4.47 -2.88
N GLU A 114 15.66 4.64 -2.64
CA GLU A 114 14.85 3.70 -1.86
C GLU A 114 14.77 2.32 -2.53
N PHE A 115 14.60 2.29 -3.86
CA PHE A 115 14.57 1.04 -4.64
C PHE A 115 15.97 0.42 -4.78
N GLU A 116 17.02 1.21 -4.93
CA GLU A 116 18.40 0.72 -4.90
C GLU A 116 18.74 0.06 -3.55
N LEU A 117 18.31 0.66 -2.44
CA LEU A 117 18.46 0.09 -1.10
C LEU A 117 17.66 -1.21 -0.96
N LEU A 118 16.43 -1.25 -1.49
CA LEU A 118 15.61 -2.46 -1.54
C LEU A 118 16.36 -3.57 -2.28
N VAL A 119 16.86 -3.32 -3.50
CA VAL A 119 17.63 -4.31 -4.28
C VAL A 119 18.86 -4.80 -3.51
N LYS A 120 19.60 -3.89 -2.88
CA LYS A 120 20.77 -4.22 -2.05
C LYS A 120 20.42 -5.15 -0.88
N LYS A 121 19.29 -4.91 -0.20
CA LYS A 121 18.80 -5.76 0.89
C LYS A 121 18.37 -7.15 0.41
N LEU A 122 17.86 -7.24 -0.82
CA LEU A 122 17.41 -8.49 -1.43
C LEU A 122 18.54 -9.31 -2.09
N ALA A 123 19.68 -8.71 -2.44
CA ALA A 123 20.73 -9.32 -3.27
C ALA A 123 21.21 -10.71 -2.79
N ASN A 124 21.24 -10.96 -1.48
CA ASN A 124 21.71 -12.23 -0.89
C ASN A 124 20.57 -13.12 -0.37
N LYS A 125 19.31 -12.76 -0.65
CA LYS A 125 18.11 -13.41 -0.13
C LYS A 125 17.63 -14.46 -1.11
N LYS A 126 17.25 -15.63 -0.58
CA LYS A 126 16.89 -16.80 -1.39
C LYS A 126 15.40 -17.09 -1.36
N LYS A 127 14.71 -16.67 -0.30
CA LYS A 127 13.29 -16.94 -0.06
C LYS A 127 12.59 -15.61 0.18
N ILE A 128 12.36 -14.90 -0.92
CA ILE A 128 11.72 -13.60 -0.94
C ILE A 128 10.20 -13.80 -1.07
N VAL A 129 9.45 -13.06 -0.27
CA VAL A 129 7.98 -13.04 -0.30
C VAL A 129 7.50 -11.61 -0.51
N LEU A 130 6.62 -11.42 -1.50
CA LEU A 130 5.87 -10.19 -1.72
C LEU A 130 4.43 -10.40 -1.25
N ILE A 131 4.05 -9.65 -0.22
CA ILE A 131 2.71 -9.60 0.35
C ILE A 131 1.97 -8.42 -0.27
N VAL A 132 0.89 -8.71 -0.98
CA VAL A 132 0.02 -7.72 -1.62
C VAL A 132 -1.28 -7.66 -0.84
N GLY A 133 -1.52 -6.51 -0.22
CA GLY A 133 -2.70 -6.26 0.58
C GLY A 133 -3.95 -5.97 -0.24
N ALA A 134 -5.11 -6.01 0.43
CA ALA A 134 -6.42 -5.88 -0.21
C ALA A 134 -6.69 -4.46 -0.73
N ASP A 135 -5.93 -3.44 -0.29
CA ASP A 135 -6.13 -2.05 -0.73
C ASP A 135 -5.93 -1.90 -2.25
N ILE A 136 -5.10 -2.76 -2.84
CA ILE A 136 -4.84 -2.82 -4.28
C ILE A 136 -6.10 -3.08 -5.10
N ASN A 137 -7.07 -3.79 -4.54
CA ASN A 137 -8.27 -4.20 -5.27
C ASN A 137 -9.23 -3.04 -5.51
N GLY A 138 -9.24 -2.11 -4.57
CA GLY A 138 -10.02 -0.89 -4.70
C GLY A 138 -9.40 0.10 -5.69
N HIS A 139 -8.13 -0.05 -6.03
CA HIS A 139 -7.40 0.92 -6.86
C HIS A 139 -7.96 0.99 -8.29
N GLN A 140 -7.99 2.19 -8.87
CA GLN A 140 -8.55 2.41 -10.22
C GLN A 140 -7.77 1.69 -11.34
N LYS A 141 -6.49 1.40 -11.08
CA LYS A 141 -5.57 0.66 -11.96
C LYS A 141 -5.30 -0.77 -11.46
N SER A 142 -6.23 -1.33 -10.69
CA SER A 142 -6.02 -2.65 -10.07
C SER A 142 -5.68 -3.72 -11.10
N GLU A 143 -6.31 -3.72 -12.28
CA GLU A 143 -6.01 -4.66 -13.36
C GLU A 143 -4.55 -4.59 -13.82
N ASN A 144 -4.05 -3.40 -14.19
CA ASN A 144 -2.66 -3.24 -14.60
C ASN A 144 -1.68 -3.54 -13.46
N ILE A 145 -2.02 -3.20 -12.20
CA ILE A 145 -1.24 -3.60 -11.02
C ILE A 145 -1.14 -5.13 -10.93
N HIS A 146 -2.23 -5.87 -11.14
CA HIS A 146 -2.19 -7.33 -11.15
C HIS A 146 -1.31 -7.87 -12.29
N ASN A 147 -1.30 -7.23 -13.45
CA ASN A 147 -0.42 -7.60 -14.56
C ASN A 147 1.06 -7.35 -14.24
N LEU A 148 1.39 -6.24 -13.57
CA LEU A 148 2.75 -5.97 -13.05
C LEU A 148 3.17 -7.02 -12.00
N ILE A 149 2.27 -7.41 -11.10
CA ILE A 149 2.54 -8.48 -10.14
C ILE A 149 2.73 -9.82 -10.87
N ALA A 150 1.95 -10.11 -11.90
CA ALA A 150 2.11 -11.29 -12.74
C ALA A 150 3.49 -11.31 -13.41
N LEU A 151 3.97 -10.16 -13.88
CA LEU A 151 5.30 -10.02 -14.48
C LEU A 151 6.40 -10.36 -13.48
N ILE A 152 6.33 -9.78 -12.27
CA ILE A 152 7.25 -10.09 -11.17
C ILE A 152 7.20 -11.59 -10.84
N GLN A 153 6.01 -12.16 -10.69
CA GLN A 153 5.84 -13.58 -10.37
C GLN A 153 6.42 -14.51 -11.43
N LYS A 154 6.25 -14.15 -12.72
CA LYS A 154 6.66 -14.97 -13.86
C LYS A 154 8.17 -14.96 -14.08
N TYR A 155 8.82 -13.82 -13.88
CA TYR A 155 10.23 -13.62 -14.24
C TYR A 155 11.18 -13.52 -13.05
N THR A 156 10.68 -13.68 -11.82
CA THR A 156 11.51 -13.73 -10.60
C THR A 156 11.26 -15.00 -9.80
N LYS A 157 12.06 -15.22 -8.75
CA LYS A 157 11.85 -16.28 -7.75
C LYS A 157 11.05 -15.79 -6.53
N ILE A 158 10.46 -14.60 -6.62
CA ILE A 158 9.68 -14.02 -5.53
C ILE A 158 8.37 -14.78 -5.42
N ASN A 159 8.02 -15.15 -4.18
CA ASN A 159 6.75 -15.78 -3.89
C ASN A 159 5.71 -14.72 -3.61
N ILE A 160 4.51 -14.88 -4.17
CA ILE A 160 3.42 -13.90 -4.04
C ILE A 160 2.38 -14.41 -3.07
N ILE A 161 1.97 -13.54 -2.15
CA ILE A 161 0.79 -13.73 -1.30
C ILE A 161 -0.17 -12.59 -1.57
N LEU A 162 -1.40 -12.93 -1.95
CA LEU A 162 -2.51 -12.00 -2.02
C LEU A 162 -3.30 -12.13 -0.72
N LEU A 163 -3.52 -11.02 -0.02
CA LEU A 163 -4.31 -11.03 1.21
C LEU A 163 -5.80 -11.12 0.95
N ASP A 164 -6.25 -10.70 -0.23
CA ASP A 164 -7.62 -10.94 -0.69
C ASP A 164 -7.72 -12.32 -1.36
N PRO A 165 -8.46 -13.28 -0.76
CA PRO A 165 -8.59 -14.62 -1.31
C PRO A 165 -9.43 -14.69 -2.59
N SER A 166 -10.21 -13.65 -2.90
CA SER A 166 -11.02 -13.61 -4.12
C SER A 166 -10.16 -13.40 -5.38
N ASN A 167 -8.92 -12.95 -5.21
CA ASN A 167 -8.02 -12.69 -6.32
C ASN A 167 -7.17 -13.89 -6.72
N SER A 168 -6.92 -13.93 -8.02
CA SER A 168 -5.94 -14.81 -8.65
C SER A 168 -5.08 -14.01 -9.63
N ILE A 169 -3.79 -14.28 -9.62
CA ILE A 169 -2.88 -13.82 -10.67
C ILE A 169 -2.72 -14.97 -11.65
N ASP A 170 -3.08 -14.74 -12.90
CA ASP A 170 -2.79 -15.67 -13.98
C ASP A 170 -1.41 -15.34 -14.57
N VAL A 171 -0.49 -16.30 -14.48
CA VAL A 171 0.85 -16.20 -15.09
C VAL A 171 1.01 -17.11 -16.31
N THR A 172 -0.04 -17.87 -16.65
CA THR A 172 -0.03 -18.84 -17.76
C THR A 172 -0.34 -18.19 -19.10
N SER A 173 -1.18 -17.16 -19.08
CA SER A 173 -1.51 -16.35 -20.24
C SER A 173 -0.41 -15.33 -20.56
N GLU A 174 -0.55 -14.68 -21.71
CA GLU A 174 0.20 -13.47 -22.05
C GLU A 174 -0.18 -12.35 -21.07
N ILE A 175 0.83 -11.67 -20.54
CA ILE A 175 0.64 -10.54 -19.61
C ILE A 175 0.52 -9.29 -20.48
N ILE A 176 -0.61 -8.61 -20.40
CA ILE A 176 -0.85 -7.36 -21.13
C ILE A 176 -0.60 -6.22 -20.15
N LEU A 177 0.36 -5.34 -20.47
CA LEU A 177 0.70 -4.20 -19.63
C LEU A 177 0.21 -2.92 -20.29
N ASP A 178 -0.48 -2.09 -19.51
CA ASP A 178 -0.87 -0.76 -19.95
C ASP A 178 0.31 0.21 -19.78
N GLU A 179 0.33 1.25 -20.59
CA GLU A 179 1.19 2.42 -20.36
C GLU A 179 0.86 3.03 -18.99
N ILE A 180 1.91 3.37 -18.24
CA ILE A 180 1.73 4.05 -16.96
C ILE A 180 1.40 5.52 -17.26
N SER A 181 0.14 5.87 -17.03
CA SER A 181 -0.34 7.25 -17.19
C SER A 181 0.09 8.11 -16.00
N ASP A 182 0.19 9.43 -16.22
CA ASP A 182 0.36 10.43 -15.16
C ASP A 182 -0.57 10.12 -13.98
N MET A 183 0.02 10.02 -12.79
CA MET A 183 -0.75 9.66 -11.61
C MET A 183 -1.50 10.88 -11.11
N ASN A 184 -2.80 10.73 -10.88
CA ASN A 184 -3.53 11.67 -10.05
C ASN A 184 -3.19 11.42 -8.57
N ALA A 185 -1.92 11.63 -8.21
CA ALA A 185 -1.46 11.61 -6.83
C ALA A 185 -2.37 12.53 -5.99
N TYR A 186 -2.86 12.01 -4.86
CA TYR A 186 -3.85 12.75 -4.09
C TYR A 186 -3.23 13.99 -3.42
N ASN A 187 -3.46 15.16 -4.01
CA ASN A 187 -3.09 16.43 -3.38
C ASN A 187 -4.12 16.86 -2.31
N GLY A 188 -3.67 17.55 -1.26
CA GLY A 188 -4.56 18.07 -0.21
C GLY A 188 -4.89 17.05 0.89
N THR A 189 -6.12 17.08 1.41
CA THR A 189 -6.54 16.23 2.54
C THR A 189 -6.99 14.86 2.07
N VAL A 190 -6.32 13.82 2.55
CA VAL A 190 -6.64 12.41 2.26
C VAL A 190 -7.11 11.72 3.53
N ILE A 191 -8.14 10.90 3.39
CA ILE A 191 -8.54 9.96 4.43
C ILE A 191 -8.24 8.52 4.02
N TYR A 192 -8.04 7.65 5.00
CA TYR A 192 -7.91 6.21 4.84
C TYR A 192 -8.93 5.51 5.74
N THR A 193 -9.79 4.69 5.16
CA THR A 193 -10.84 4.02 5.93
C THR A 193 -10.29 2.89 6.79
N VAL A 194 -10.73 2.81 8.04
CA VAL A 194 -10.33 1.78 9.02
C VAL A 194 -11.53 1.30 9.80
N ASP A 195 -11.56 0.01 10.14
CA ASP A 195 -12.53 -0.48 11.12
C ASP A 195 -12.24 0.15 12.48
N ALA A 196 -13.27 0.70 13.11
CA ALA A 196 -13.14 1.42 14.37
C ALA A 196 -14.33 1.16 15.31
N LYS A 197 -14.09 1.30 16.62
CA LYS A 197 -15.11 1.12 17.67
C LYS A 197 -15.95 2.36 17.93
N ASP A 198 -15.52 3.51 17.41
CA ASP A 198 -16.20 4.79 17.55
C ASP A 198 -16.22 5.51 16.20
N ASP A 199 -17.04 6.56 16.12
CA ASP A 199 -17.28 7.31 14.88
C ASP A 199 -16.35 8.53 14.73
N ILE A 200 -15.18 8.53 15.38
CA ILE A 200 -14.22 9.65 15.45
C ILE A 200 -13.15 9.55 14.37
N VAL A 201 -12.94 10.65 13.63
CA VAL A 201 -11.81 10.76 12.69
C VAL A 201 -10.55 11.09 13.46
N ARG A 202 -9.47 10.37 13.17
CA ARG A 202 -8.17 10.60 13.82
C ARG A 202 -7.13 11.02 12.80
N GLY A 203 -6.35 12.04 13.10
CA GLY A 203 -5.25 12.46 12.24
C GLY A 203 -4.08 13.01 13.04
N SER A 204 -2.94 13.22 12.39
CA SER A 204 -1.79 13.84 13.02
C SER A 204 -2.00 15.35 13.22
N SER A 205 -1.11 15.98 13.99
CA SER A 205 -1.02 17.45 14.05
C SER A 205 -0.71 18.07 12.68
N SER A 206 0.07 17.40 11.83
CA SER A 206 0.39 17.85 10.47
C SER A 206 -0.85 17.83 9.57
N PHE A 207 -1.69 16.80 9.69
CA PHE A 207 -2.97 16.74 9.01
C PHE A 207 -3.89 17.89 9.44
N ALA A 208 -4.04 18.10 10.75
CA ALA A 208 -4.89 19.15 11.30
C ALA A 208 -4.47 20.54 10.77
N MET A 209 -3.17 20.80 10.74
CA MET A 209 -2.61 22.04 10.19
C MET A 209 -2.92 22.21 8.69
N ALA A 210 -2.70 21.17 7.87
CA ALA A 210 -2.98 21.21 6.44
C ALA A 210 -4.48 21.41 6.16
N ALA A 211 -5.34 20.77 6.95
CA ALA A 211 -6.79 20.88 6.86
C ALA A 211 -7.37 22.16 7.50
N LYS A 212 -6.55 22.95 8.20
CA LYS A 212 -6.97 24.13 8.98
C LYS A 212 -8.04 23.82 10.04
N ILE A 213 -7.90 22.70 10.73
CA ILE A 213 -8.76 22.25 11.83
C ILE A 213 -7.94 22.07 13.11
N LYS A 214 -8.62 21.92 14.25
CA LYS A 214 -8.00 21.69 15.57
C LYS A 214 -8.54 20.40 16.21
N ASP A 215 -7.84 19.93 17.23
CA ASP A 215 -8.33 18.84 18.08
C ASP A 215 -9.73 19.14 18.61
N LYS A 216 -10.62 18.15 18.52
CA LYS A 216 -12.04 18.18 18.90
C LYS A 216 -12.93 19.11 18.08
N ASP A 217 -12.45 19.63 16.94
CA ASP A 217 -13.33 20.32 16.01
C ASP A 217 -14.33 19.33 15.41
N ILE A 218 -15.58 19.78 15.24
CA ILE A 218 -16.55 19.09 14.39
C ILE A 218 -16.28 19.51 12.95
N VAL A 219 -16.11 18.52 12.06
CA VAL A 219 -15.71 18.73 10.67
C VAL A 219 -16.70 18.11 9.70
N ASN A 220 -16.99 18.84 8.63
CA ASN A 220 -17.63 18.29 7.44
C ASN A 220 -16.56 17.67 6.54
N ILE A 221 -16.78 16.41 6.16
CA ILE A 221 -15.92 15.64 5.28
C ILE A 221 -16.72 15.33 4.01
N THR A 222 -16.29 15.91 2.90
CA THR A 222 -16.96 15.77 1.61
C THR A 222 -16.13 14.93 0.66
N TYR A 223 -16.71 13.82 0.18
CA TYR A 223 -16.19 12.97 -0.89
C TYR A 223 -17.20 12.96 -2.05
N LYS A 224 -16.83 13.52 -3.20
CA LYS A 224 -17.75 13.72 -4.35
C LYS A 224 -19.02 14.47 -3.92
N ASP A 225 -20.18 13.85 -4.07
CA ASP A 225 -21.51 14.37 -3.71
C ASP A 225 -21.93 14.01 -2.28
N PHE A 226 -21.13 13.22 -1.56
CA PHE A 226 -21.40 12.79 -0.19
C PHE A 226 -20.70 13.69 0.82
N THR A 227 -21.43 14.10 1.88
CA THR A 227 -20.86 14.83 3.02
C THR A 227 -21.32 14.20 4.32
N THR A 228 -20.38 14.02 5.24
CA THR A 228 -20.63 13.56 6.60
C THR A 228 -20.04 14.54 7.61
N GLN A 229 -20.58 14.57 8.82
CA GLN A 229 -20.09 15.39 9.92
C GLN A 229 -19.52 14.48 11.00
N LYS A 230 -18.29 14.74 11.45
CA LYS A 230 -17.60 13.94 12.47
C LYS A 230 -16.79 14.80 13.41
N GLU A 231 -16.55 14.32 14.62
CA GLU A 231 -15.54 14.90 15.51
C GLU A 231 -14.14 14.44 15.05
N PHE A 232 -13.19 15.37 15.03
CA PHE A 232 -11.80 15.11 14.69
C PHE A 232 -10.90 15.15 15.93
N HIS A 233 -10.12 14.09 16.16
CA HIS A 233 -9.13 14.02 17.25
C HIS A 233 -7.71 13.96 16.69
N ILE A 234 -6.79 14.68 17.34
CA ILE A 234 -5.36 14.50 17.10
C ILE A 234 -4.89 13.22 17.78
N ASP A 235 -4.25 12.34 17.00
CA ASP A 235 -3.62 11.13 17.48
C ASP A 235 -2.12 11.17 17.16
N SER A 236 -1.29 11.18 18.21
CA SER A 236 0.17 11.25 18.10
C SER A 236 0.81 10.00 17.50
N SER A 237 0.08 8.88 17.43
CA SER A 237 0.53 7.67 16.75
C SER A 237 0.40 7.76 15.23
N ILE A 238 -0.38 8.70 14.71
CA ILE A 238 -0.54 8.95 13.28
C ILE A 238 0.50 9.97 12.80
N ARG A 239 1.12 9.69 11.66
CA ARG A 239 2.11 10.57 11.03
C ARG A 239 1.64 11.02 9.66
N GLY A 240 2.16 12.16 9.20
CA GLY A 240 1.89 12.68 7.86
C GLY A 240 0.51 13.33 7.71
N THR A 241 0.06 13.44 6.47
CA THR A 241 -1.12 14.23 6.04
C THR A 241 -2.29 13.35 5.62
N ILE A 242 -2.41 12.14 6.19
CA ILE A 242 -3.54 11.24 5.99
C ILE A 242 -4.24 11.03 7.33
N ALA A 243 -5.56 11.18 7.36
CA ALA A 243 -6.38 10.86 8.53
C ALA A 243 -7.05 9.50 8.41
N LEU A 244 -7.26 8.83 9.55
CA LEU A 244 -8.03 7.60 9.66
C LEU A 244 -9.51 7.93 9.77
N TYR A 245 -10.28 7.48 8.79
CA TYR A 245 -11.73 7.59 8.77
C TYR A 245 -12.36 6.30 9.29
N PRO A 246 -13.19 6.36 10.35
CA PRO A 246 -13.76 5.17 10.96
C PRO A 246 -14.89 4.59 10.11
N ILE A 247 -14.83 3.29 9.85
CA ILE A 247 -15.97 2.46 9.49
C ILE A 247 -16.54 1.94 10.81
N HIS A 248 -17.69 2.49 11.20
CA HIS A 248 -18.43 2.10 12.40
C HIS A 248 -19.74 1.42 11.98
N GLU A 249 -20.30 0.52 12.81
CA GLU A 249 -21.50 -0.27 12.45
C GLU A 249 -22.69 0.59 12.01
N GLU A 250 -22.79 1.80 12.58
CA GLU A 250 -23.84 2.78 12.30
C GLU A 250 -23.52 3.71 11.11
N ASN A 251 -22.29 3.73 10.60
CA ASN A 251 -21.81 4.63 9.54
C ASN A 251 -21.24 3.84 8.34
N LYS A 252 -22.12 3.04 7.72
CA LYS A 252 -21.81 2.23 6.53
C LYS A 252 -22.24 2.91 5.23
N ASP A 253 -21.99 4.22 5.07
CA ASP A 253 -22.26 4.83 3.77
C ASP A 253 -21.26 4.27 2.74
N GLU A 254 -21.79 3.48 1.81
CA GLU A 254 -20.99 2.74 0.86
C GLU A 254 -20.17 3.66 -0.07
N LYS A 255 -20.59 4.91 -0.26
CA LYS A 255 -19.86 5.88 -1.11
C LYS A 255 -18.47 6.19 -0.57
N ILE A 256 -18.31 6.24 0.75
CA ILE A 256 -17.03 6.55 1.40
C ILE A 256 -16.34 5.31 1.97
N THR A 257 -17.07 4.22 2.23
CA THR A 257 -16.53 3.04 2.91
C THR A 257 -16.15 1.88 1.98
N LYS A 258 -16.69 1.82 0.75
CA LYS A 258 -16.32 0.80 -0.24
C LYS A 258 -15.23 1.26 -1.21
N GLY A 259 -14.69 0.29 -1.96
CA GLY A 259 -13.67 0.50 -2.99
C GLY A 259 -12.30 0.83 -2.40
N TYR A 260 -11.56 1.71 -3.09
CA TYR A 260 -10.25 2.16 -2.61
C TYR A 260 -10.37 2.84 -1.24
N ARG A 261 -9.54 2.42 -0.28
CA ARG A 261 -9.60 2.92 1.11
C ARG A 261 -9.09 4.35 1.24
N PHE A 262 -8.16 4.76 0.37
CA PHE A 262 -7.71 6.14 0.30
C PHE A 262 -8.70 6.98 -0.51
N LYS A 263 -9.10 8.12 0.05
CA LYS A 263 -10.00 9.06 -0.59
C LYS A 263 -9.52 10.48 -0.36
N GLN A 264 -9.30 11.22 -1.45
CA GLN A 264 -9.15 12.66 -1.37
C GLN A 264 -10.49 13.29 -1.02
N VAL A 265 -10.48 14.13 0.01
CA VAL A 265 -11.67 14.74 0.57
C VAL A 265 -11.47 16.23 0.78
N LYS A 266 -12.58 16.97 0.75
CA LYS A 266 -12.62 18.32 1.27
C LYS A 266 -12.99 18.26 2.75
N ILE A 267 -12.21 18.93 3.58
CA ILE A 267 -12.48 19.04 5.02
C ILE A 267 -12.73 20.49 5.38
N GLN A 268 -13.81 20.75 6.11
CA GLN A 268 -14.17 22.08 6.59
C GLN A 268 -14.62 21.98 8.04
N ARG A 269 -14.09 22.85 8.89
CA ARG A 269 -14.62 23.03 10.24
C ARG A 269 -16.06 23.52 10.16
N VAL A 270 -16.91 22.98 11.02
CA VAL A 270 -18.26 23.49 11.24
C VAL A 270 -18.14 24.66 12.23
N GLU A 271 -18.53 25.85 11.79
CA GLU A 271 -18.65 27.00 12.68
C GLU A 271 -19.90 26.82 13.55
N GLY A 272 -19.71 26.95 14.87
CA GLY A 272 -20.79 26.96 15.84
C GLY A 272 -21.27 28.38 16.13
#